data_AF-A0A940N8N4-F1
#
_entry.id   AF-A0A940N8N4-F1
#
_cell.length_a   1.000
_cell.length_b   1.000
_cell.length_c   1.000
_cell.angle_alpha   90.00
_cell.angle_beta   90.00
_cell.angle_gamma   90.00
#
_symmetry.space_group_name_H-M   'P 1'
#
loop_
_entity.id
_entity.type
_entity.pdbx_description
1 polymer ?
#
loop_
_entity_poly.entity_id
_entity_poly.type
_entity_poly.pdbx_seq_one_letter_code
_entity_poly.pdbx_strand_id
1 'polypeptide(L)'
;MREVTRGLVTFDGCMLAGKTQLMREIARRLGIQGLDLDDFVTRQQGVFVEAVRLQELTAAIEQVRAKFGVVLLSGICILEVLELIGRESNLTVYVQANNRDGTPDDIDLIGAETGRRPELIEFFGDLDDECFSYHARYRPRNGADVLFIRSLEQEQTASMTPAHER
;
A
#
# COMPACT_ATOMS: atom_id res chain seq x y z
N MET A 1 12.74 4.98 17.83
CA MET A 1 11.93 4.01 17.07
C MET A 1 10.66 3.76 17.87
N ARG A 2 9.48 3.95 17.28
CA ARG A 2 8.21 3.79 17.98
C ARG A 2 7.87 2.31 18.11
N GLU A 3 7.58 1.84 19.32
CA GLU A 3 7.13 0.47 19.54
C GLU A 3 5.61 0.41 19.41
N VAL A 4 5.11 -0.57 18.65
CA VAL A 4 3.66 -0.84 18.50
C VAL A 4 3.37 -2.20 19.10
N THR A 5 2.90 -2.21 20.35
CA THR A 5 2.53 -3.45 21.07
C THR A 5 1.06 -3.81 20.92
N ARG A 6 0.21 -2.83 20.58
CA ARG A 6 -1.22 -3.00 20.29
C ARG A 6 -1.67 -1.98 19.26
N GLY A 7 -2.65 -2.35 18.44
CA GLY A 7 -3.30 -1.45 17.50
C GLY A 7 -3.21 -1.89 16.05
N LEU A 8 -3.31 -0.93 15.13
CA LEU A 8 -3.35 -1.15 13.69
C LEU A 8 -2.06 -0.61 13.04
N VAL A 9 -1.44 -1.41 12.19
CA VAL A 9 -0.35 -0.99 11.30
C VAL A 9 -0.84 -1.13 9.87
N THR A 10 -0.75 -0.06 9.10
CA THR A 10 -1.23 -0.03 7.73
C THR A 10 -0.11 -0.02 6.71
N PHE A 11 -0.37 -0.64 5.55
CA PHE A 11 0.51 -0.68 4.39
C PHE A 11 -0.24 -0.10 3.20
N ASP A 12 0.06 1.15 2.88
CA ASP A 12 -0.56 1.95 1.82
C ASP A 12 0.42 2.15 0.65
N GLY A 13 -0.05 2.72 -0.46
CA GLY A 13 0.71 2.92 -1.69
C GLY A 13 -0.08 2.55 -2.95
N CYS A 14 0.50 2.84 -4.11
CA CYS A 14 -0.16 2.59 -5.39
C CYS A 14 -0.42 1.10 -5.68
N MET A 15 -1.29 0.81 -6.66
CA MET A 15 -1.46 -0.54 -7.19
C MET A 15 -0.11 -1.14 -7.59
N LEU A 16 0.07 -2.46 -7.34
CA LEU A 16 1.31 -3.19 -7.67
C LEU A 16 2.59 -2.74 -6.94
N ALA A 17 2.51 -1.80 -5.99
CA ALA A 17 3.68 -1.37 -5.21
C ALA A 17 4.37 -2.49 -4.40
N GLY A 18 3.63 -3.58 -4.10
CA GLY A 18 4.11 -4.70 -3.28
C GLY A 18 3.63 -4.66 -1.82
N LYS A 19 2.61 -3.84 -1.50
CA LYS A 19 2.04 -3.68 -0.14
C LYS A 19 1.69 -5.02 0.52
N THR A 20 0.87 -5.82 -0.17
CA THR A 20 0.41 -7.11 0.33
C THR A 20 1.57 -8.08 0.55
N GLN A 21 2.58 -8.04 -0.31
CA GLN A 21 3.78 -8.89 -0.16
C GLN A 21 4.60 -8.48 1.05
N LEU A 22 4.85 -7.18 1.24
CA LEU A 22 5.57 -6.65 2.39
C LEU A 22 4.84 -6.98 3.69
N MET A 23 3.53 -6.71 3.74
CA MET A 23 2.67 -7.01 4.88
C MET A 23 2.71 -8.50 5.23
N ARG A 24 2.58 -9.40 4.24
CA ARG A 24 2.62 -10.86 4.45
C ARG A 24 3.98 -11.33 4.98
N GLU A 25 5.08 -10.77 4.48
CA GLU A 25 6.42 -11.12 4.96
C GLU A 25 6.62 -10.67 6.41
N ILE A 26 6.14 -9.49 6.79
CA ILE A 26 6.16 -9.02 8.18
C ILE A 26 5.27 -9.90 9.06
N ALA A 27 4.04 -10.19 8.61
CA ALA A 27 3.10 -11.07 9.31
C ALA A 27 3.74 -12.44 9.61
N ARG A 28 4.40 -13.03 8.61
CA ARG A 28 5.11 -14.31 8.73
C ARG A 28 6.24 -14.25 9.75
N ARG A 29 7.04 -13.19 9.76
CA ARG A 29 8.17 -13.03 10.71
C ARG A 29 7.68 -12.82 12.15
N LEU A 30 6.54 -12.15 12.33
CA LEU A 30 5.95 -11.89 13.63
C LEU A 30 5.04 -13.02 14.12
N GLY A 31 4.71 -14.00 13.27
CA GLY A 31 3.77 -15.07 13.61
C GLY A 31 2.33 -14.58 13.82
N ILE A 32 1.95 -13.47 13.18
CA ILE A 32 0.62 -12.87 13.28
C ILE A 32 -0.13 -12.94 11.95
N GLN A 33 -1.44 -12.70 11.98
CA GLN A 33 -2.26 -12.60 10.78
C GLN A 33 -2.28 -11.17 10.26
N GLY A 34 -2.10 -11.01 8.95
CA GLY A 34 -2.38 -9.77 8.24
C GLY A 34 -3.68 -9.86 7.44
N LEU A 35 -4.27 -8.71 7.16
CA LEU A 35 -5.50 -8.53 6.40
C LEU A 35 -5.19 -7.72 5.13
N ASP A 36 -5.84 -8.07 4.02
CA ASP A 36 -5.80 -7.32 2.77
C ASP A 36 -7.19 -6.73 2.51
N LEU A 37 -7.27 -5.43 2.24
CA LEU A 37 -8.54 -4.76 1.93
C LEU A 37 -9.22 -5.38 0.72
N ASP A 38 -8.45 -5.87 -0.26
CA ASP A 38 -8.98 -6.49 -1.48
C ASP A 38 -9.84 -7.73 -1.19
N ASP A 39 -9.64 -8.40 -0.05
CA ASP A 39 -10.46 -9.53 0.40
C ASP A 39 -11.88 -9.08 0.84
N PHE A 40 -12.05 -7.79 1.15
CA PHE A 40 -13.30 -7.19 1.61
C PHE A 40 -14.02 -6.40 0.50
N VAL A 41 -13.44 -6.26 -0.69
CA VAL A 41 -14.02 -5.51 -1.80
C VAL A 41 -15.03 -6.37 -2.58
N THR A 42 -16.22 -5.81 -2.80
CA THR A 42 -17.20 -6.34 -3.75
C THR A 42 -16.71 -6.02 -5.16
N ARG A 43 -16.24 -7.04 -5.88
CA ARG A 43 -15.62 -6.84 -7.21
C ARG A 43 -16.63 -6.32 -8.25
N GLN A 44 -16.10 -5.73 -9.32
CA GLN A 44 -16.84 -5.31 -10.53
C GLN A 44 -17.84 -4.16 -10.32
N GLN A 45 -17.60 -3.28 -9.34
CA GLN A 45 -18.43 -2.10 -9.09
C GLN A 45 -17.93 -0.81 -9.79
N GLY A 46 -16.71 -0.81 -10.33
CA GLY A 46 -16.08 0.39 -10.91
C GLY A 46 -15.53 1.38 -9.87
N VAL A 47 -15.77 1.14 -8.59
CA VAL A 47 -15.31 1.94 -7.44
C VAL A 47 -14.65 1.03 -6.40
N PHE A 48 -13.71 1.57 -5.60
CA PHE A 48 -13.00 0.83 -4.57
C PHE A 48 -13.58 1.06 -3.17
N VAL A 49 -13.53 2.29 -2.66
CA VAL A 49 -13.86 2.61 -1.26
C VAL A 49 -15.31 2.23 -0.95
N GLU A 50 -16.25 2.59 -1.83
CA GLU A 50 -17.67 2.27 -1.67
C GLU A 50 -17.95 0.76 -1.80
N ALA A 51 -17.08 0.02 -2.49
CA ALA A 51 -17.21 -1.41 -2.67
C ALA A 51 -16.70 -2.23 -1.47
N VAL A 52 -16.02 -1.60 -0.50
CA VAL A 52 -15.53 -2.27 0.70
C VAL A 52 -16.69 -2.67 1.60
N ARG A 53 -16.74 -3.95 1.98
CA ARG A 53 -17.70 -4.51 2.94
C ARG A 53 -17.31 -4.11 4.37
N LEU A 54 -17.57 -2.85 4.74
CA LEU A 54 -17.08 -2.21 5.96
C LEU A 54 -17.39 -2.98 7.27
N GLN A 55 -18.56 -3.61 7.36
CA GLN A 55 -18.94 -4.40 8.54
C GLN A 55 -18.06 -5.65 8.69
N GLU A 56 -17.81 -6.36 7.60
CA GLU A 56 -16.95 -7.56 7.59
C GLU A 56 -15.50 -7.20 7.89
N LEU A 57 -15.00 -6.11 7.30
CA LEU A 57 -13.66 -5.58 7.60
C LEU A 57 -13.52 -5.23 9.09
N THR A 58 -14.49 -4.52 9.66
CA THR A 58 -14.48 -4.14 11.08
C THR A 58 -14.44 -5.36 11.99
N ALA A 59 -15.26 -6.38 11.69
CA ALA A 59 -15.27 -7.63 12.44
C ALA A 59 -13.93 -8.38 12.35
N ALA A 60 -13.33 -8.44 11.16
CA ALA A 60 -12.04 -9.08 10.95
C ALA A 60 -10.90 -8.37 11.70
N ILE A 61 -10.86 -7.03 11.67
CA ILE A 61 -9.90 -6.22 12.44
C ILE A 61 -10.02 -6.54 13.93
N GLU A 62 -11.24 -6.56 14.47
CA GLU A 62 -11.45 -6.86 15.89
C GLU A 62 -11.04 -8.28 16.27
N GLN A 63 -11.34 -9.25 15.42
CA GLN A 63 -10.95 -10.64 15.64
C GLN A 63 -9.42 -10.82 15.69
N VAL A 64 -8.70 -10.24 14.72
CA VAL A 64 -7.23 -10.30 14.68
C VAL A 64 -6.65 -9.54 15.89
N ARG A 65 -7.19 -8.37 16.21
CA ARG A 65 -6.75 -7.55 17.34
C ARG A 65 -6.92 -8.27 18.68
N ALA A 66 -8.04 -8.95 18.88
CA ALA A 66 -8.29 -9.72 20.10
C ALA A 66 -7.29 -10.88 20.28
N LYS A 67 -6.84 -11.48 19.17
CA LYS A 67 -5.91 -12.61 19.18
C LYS A 67 -4.45 -12.22 19.33
N PHE A 68 -4.01 -11.16 18.65
CA PHE A 68 -2.58 -10.80 18.54
C PHE A 68 -2.22 -9.45 19.15
N GLY A 69 -3.20 -8.62 19.53
CA GLY A 69 -2.98 -7.24 19.98
C GLY A 69 -2.69 -6.25 18.85
N VAL A 70 -1.93 -6.68 17.83
CA VAL A 70 -1.58 -5.92 16.62
C VAL A 70 -2.29 -6.50 15.39
N VAL A 71 -2.77 -5.62 14.51
CA VAL A 71 -3.35 -5.96 13.22
C VAL A 71 -2.50 -5.33 12.12
N LEU A 72 -2.14 -6.11 11.11
CA LEU A 72 -1.53 -5.58 9.89
C LEU A 72 -2.60 -5.50 8.81
N LEU A 73 -2.75 -4.34 8.16
CA LEU A 73 -3.74 -4.12 7.11
C LEU A 73 -3.08 -3.53 5.87
N SER A 74 -3.25 -4.18 4.72
CA SER A 74 -2.74 -3.73 3.42
C SER A 74 -3.88 -3.30 2.51
N GLY A 75 -3.69 -2.28 1.67
CA GLY A 75 -4.69 -1.85 0.70
C GLY A 75 -4.35 -0.51 0.05
N ILE A 76 -5.12 -0.14 -0.97
CA ILE A 76 -5.17 1.25 -1.46
C ILE A 76 -6.22 2.03 -0.67
N CYS A 77 -6.18 3.37 -0.73
CA CYS A 77 -7.17 4.25 -0.12
C CYS A 77 -7.39 3.96 1.38
N ILE A 78 -6.37 3.46 2.09
CA ILE A 78 -6.55 2.84 3.40
C ILE A 78 -7.02 3.86 4.42
N LEU A 79 -6.49 5.08 4.35
CA LEU A 79 -6.82 6.15 5.29
C LEU A 79 -8.28 6.58 5.19
N GLU A 80 -8.85 6.56 3.98
CA GLU A 80 -10.26 6.86 3.76
C GLU A 80 -11.16 5.74 4.28
N VAL A 81 -10.79 4.48 4.00
CA VAL A 81 -11.51 3.32 4.55
C VAL A 81 -11.48 3.32 6.09
N LEU A 82 -10.36 3.71 6.70
CA LEU A 82 -10.25 3.83 8.16
C LEU A 82 -11.13 4.94 8.73
N GLU A 83 -11.19 6.10 8.07
CA GLU A 83 -12.10 7.18 8.45
C GLU A 83 -13.56 6.70 8.44
N LEU A 84 -13.98 5.96 7.41
CA LEU A 84 -15.35 5.43 7.28
C LEU A 84 -15.74 4.45 8.39
N ILE A 85 -14.78 3.70 8.95
CA ILE A 85 -15.03 2.79 10.07
C ILE A 85 -14.68 3.39 11.44
N GLY A 86 -14.36 4.70 11.50
CA GLY A 86 -14.06 5.42 12.73
C GLY A 86 -12.79 4.91 13.42
N ARG A 87 -11.74 4.59 12.66
CA ARG A 87 -10.46 4.09 13.18
C ARG A 87 -9.29 4.92 12.68
N GLU A 88 -8.20 4.82 13.43
CA GLU A 88 -6.92 5.41 13.06
C GLU A 88 -5.84 4.31 13.03
N SER A 89 -4.82 4.53 12.20
CA SER A 89 -3.63 3.70 12.19
C SER A 89 -2.67 4.14 13.29
N ASN A 90 -2.05 3.19 13.99
CA ASN A 90 -1.00 3.48 14.96
C ASN A 90 0.37 3.64 14.31
N LEU A 91 0.56 3.04 13.14
CA LEU A 91 1.75 3.22 12.30
C LEU A 91 1.36 3.06 10.83
N THR A 92 1.68 4.05 10.01
CA THR A 92 1.43 4.03 8.57
C THR A 92 2.73 3.76 7.80
N VAL A 93 2.72 2.72 6.97
CA VAL A 93 3.80 2.40 6.04
C VAL A 93 3.33 2.73 4.63
N TYR A 94 4.01 3.65 3.95
CA TYR A 94 3.82 3.85 2.51
C TYR A 94 4.83 3.00 1.75
N VAL A 95 4.34 2.15 0.86
CA VAL A 95 5.14 1.29 0.00
C VAL A 95 5.23 1.94 -1.37
N GLN A 96 6.44 2.31 -1.76
CA GLN A 96 6.74 2.93 -3.04
C GLN A 96 7.54 1.94 -3.90
N ALA A 97 7.05 1.63 -5.10
CA ALA A 97 7.85 0.95 -6.10
C ALA A 97 8.62 1.97 -6.92
N ASN A 98 9.92 1.75 -7.09
CA ASN A 98 10.73 2.53 -8.02
C ASN A 98 11.03 1.71 -9.27
N ASN A 99 10.96 2.38 -10.42
CA ASN A 99 11.46 1.84 -11.67
C ASN A 99 12.98 1.66 -11.64
N ARG A 100 13.53 1.11 -12.74
CA ARG A 100 14.97 0.85 -12.92
C ARG A 100 15.83 2.11 -12.82
N ASP A 101 15.27 3.27 -13.13
CA ASP A 101 15.96 4.55 -13.07
C ASP A 101 15.88 5.18 -11.66
N GLY A 102 15.31 4.45 -10.68
CA GLY A 102 15.16 4.91 -9.30
C GLY A 102 14.03 5.93 -9.11
N THR A 103 13.21 6.16 -10.13
CA THR A 103 12.06 7.08 -10.07
C THR A 103 10.82 6.33 -9.55
N PRO A 104 9.95 6.97 -8.75
CA PRO A 104 8.70 6.33 -8.31
C PRO A 104 7.79 5.98 -9.50
N ASP A 105 7.22 4.77 -9.50
CA ASP A 105 6.25 4.33 -10.50
C ASP A 105 4.90 5.06 -10.38
N ASP A 106 4.62 5.63 -9.21
CA ASP A 106 3.40 6.34 -8.85
C ASP A 106 3.57 7.86 -8.80
N ILE A 107 4.47 8.40 -9.64
CA ILE A 107 4.85 9.81 -9.61
C ILE A 107 3.66 10.77 -9.73
N ASP A 108 2.63 10.41 -10.49
CA ASP A 108 1.42 11.23 -10.65
C ASP A 108 0.58 11.28 -9.35
N LEU A 109 0.43 10.14 -8.67
CA LEU A 109 -0.27 10.06 -7.38
C LEU A 109 0.51 10.83 -6.29
N ILE A 110 1.84 10.70 -6.29
CA ILE A 110 2.70 11.50 -5.42
C ILE A 110 2.57 13.00 -5.73
N GLY A 111 2.49 13.34 -7.02
CA GLY A 111 2.24 14.69 -7.50
C GLY A 111 0.93 15.26 -6.94
N ALA A 112 -0.13 14.45 -6.91
CA ALA A 112 -1.45 14.81 -6.39
C ALA A 112 -1.36 15.34 -4.95
N GLU A 113 -0.54 14.72 -4.10
CA GLU A 113 -0.37 15.13 -2.70
C GLU A 113 0.20 16.55 -2.53
N THR A 114 0.86 17.05 -3.57
CA THR A 114 1.45 18.41 -3.63
C THR A 114 0.64 19.40 -4.46
N GLY A 115 -0.53 18.98 -4.96
CA GLY A 115 -1.40 19.79 -5.81
C GLY A 115 -0.95 19.86 -7.28
N ARG A 116 0.02 19.03 -7.70
CA ARG A 116 0.33 18.86 -9.12
C ARG A 116 -0.76 18.03 -9.77
N ARG A 117 -1.22 18.47 -10.94
CA ARG A 117 -2.12 17.70 -11.79
C ARG A 117 -1.31 16.91 -12.81
N PRO A 118 -1.75 15.70 -13.18
CA PRO A 118 -1.10 14.96 -14.25
C PRO A 118 -1.27 15.73 -15.55
N GLU A 119 -0.24 15.71 -16.40
CA GLU A 119 -0.31 16.35 -17.72
C GLU A 119 -1.25 15.61 -18.68
N LEU A 120 -1.55 14.34 -18.39
CA LEU A 120 -2.38 13.44 -19.18
C LEU A 120 -3.56 12.92 -18.34
N ILE A 121 -4.58 13.75 -18.14
CA ILE A 121 -5.81 13.37 -17.41
C ILE A 121 -6.67 12.39 -18.24
N GLU A 122 -6.54 12.37 -19.57
CA GLU A 122 -7.46 11.68 -20.48
C GLU A 122 -7.34 10.14 -20.53
N PHE A 123 -6.43 9.53 -19.76
CA PHE A 123 -6.17 8.08 -19.80
C PHE A 123 -6.43 7.34 -18.48
N PHE A 124 -6.92 8.02 -17.44
CA PHE A 124 -7.20 7.39 -16.16
C PHE A 124 -8.55 6.67 -16.21
N GLY A 125 -8.58 5.42 -15.71
CA GLY A 125 -9.85 4.75 -15.43
C GLY A 125 -10.48 5.29 -14.15
N ASP A 126 -11.76 4.97 -13.90
CA ASP A 126 -12.50 5.41 -12.70
C ASP A 126 -11.74 5.15 -11.39
N LEU A 127 -11.03 4.02 -11.30
CA LEU A 127 -10.22 3.66 -10.13
C LEU A 127 -8.98 4.54 -9.96
N ASP A 128 -8.36 4.97 -11.06
CA ASP A 128 -7.18 5.83 -11.00
C ASP A 128 -7.58 7.25 -10.58
N ASP A 129 -8.75 7.74 -11.03
CA ASP A 129 -9.33 9.01 -10.59
C ASP A 129 -9.66 8.99 -9.09
N GLU A 130 -10.21 7.88 -8.60
CA GLU A 130 -10.45 7.64 -7.17
C GLU A 130 -9.12 7.67 -6.39
N CYS A 131 -8.09 6.95 -6.86
CA CYS A 131 -6.77 6.97 -6.25
C CYS A 131 -6.14 8.36 -6.26
N PHE A 132 -6.24 9.10 -7.37
CA PHE A 132 -5.71 10.45 -7.47
C PHE A 132 -6.38 11.40 -6.47
N SER A 133 -7.72 11.34 -6.39
CA SER A 133 -8.52 12.12 -5.45
C SER A 133 -8.17 11.78 -4.00
N TYR A 134 -8.01 10.49 -3.71
CA TYR A 134 -7.55 9.99 -2.43
C TYR A 134 -6.17 10.57 -2.05
N HIS A 135 -5.19 10.49 -2.94
CA HIS A 135 -3.84 11.02 -2.68
C HIS A 135 -3.85 12.54 -2.45
N ALA A 136 -4.60 13.29 -3.25
CA ALA A 136 -4.73 14.73 -3.08
C ALA A 136 -5.29 15.11 -1.71
N ARG A 137 -6.25 14.33 -1.20
CA ARG A 137 -6.94 14.57 0.08
C ARG A 137 -6.17 14.08 1.29
N TYR A 138 -5.77 12.81 1.30
CA TYR A 138 -5.20 12.14 2.48
C TYR A 138 -3.69 12.19 2.54
N ARG A 139 -3.01 12.43 1.41
CA ARG A 139 -1.55 12.52 1.30
C ARG A 139 -0.82 11.34 1.98
N PRO A 140 -1.19 10.10 1.65
CA PRO A 140 -0.72 8.90 2.36
C PRO A 140 0.80 8.75 2.37
N ARG A 141 1.50 9.20 1.33
CA ARG A 141 2.95 9.14 1.28
C ARG A 141 3.58 10.17 2.19
N ASN A 142 3.17 11.43 2.09
CA ASN A 142 3.72 12.51 2.89
C ASN A 142 3.35 12.40 4.38
N GLY A 143 2.21 11.77 4.68
CA GLY A 143 1.73 11.50 6.04
C GLY A 143 2.23 10.17 6.63
N ALA A 144 3.05 9.40 5.92
CA ALA A 144 3.51 8.10 6.40
C ALA A 144 4.54 8.20 7.53
N ASP A 145 4.43 7.32 8.53
CA ASP A 145 5.47 7.13 9.55
C ASP A 145 6.74 6.48 8.95
N VAL A 146 6.54 5.60 7.97
CA VAL A 146 7.63 4.86 7.30
C VAL A 146 7.41 4.87 5.79
N LEU A 147 8.44 5.29 5.05
CA LEU A 147 8.51 5.12 3.60
C LEU A 147 9.35 3.88 3.28
N PHE A 148 8.72 2.82 2.78
CA PHE A 148 9.40 1.62 2.29
C PHE A 148 9.57 1.72 0.78
N ILE A 149 10.81 1.89 0.33
CA ILE A 149 11.14 1.99 -1.10
C ILE A 149 11.60 0.62 -1.61
N ARG A 150 10.85 0.07 -2.56
CA ARG A 150 11.20 -1.14 -3.30
C ARG A 150 11.93 -0.76 -4.58
N SER A 151 13.24 -0.97 -4.61
CA SER A 151 14.03 -0.86 -5.83
C SER A 151 13.89 -2.14 -6.65
N LEU A 152 13.61 -2.00 -7.95
CA LEU A 152 13.91 -3.08 -8.89
C LEU A 152 15.44 -3.13 -9.00
N GLU A 153 16.08 -4.11 -8.36
CA GLU A 153 17.51 -4.34 -8.55
C GLU A 153 17.80 -4.44 -10.05
N GLN A 154 18.83 -3.74 -10.52
CA GLN A 154 19.38 -4.01 -11.83
C GLN A 154 19.86 -5.46 -11.80
N GLU A 155 19.20 -6.35 -12.55
CA GLU A 155 19.79 -7.65 -12.85
C GLU A 155 21.17 -7.38 -13.45
N GLN A 156 22.22 -7.53 -12.64
CA GLN A 156 23.57 -7.59 -13.16
C GLN A 156 23.57 -8.74 -14.15
N THR A 157 23.88 -8.40 -15.39
CA THR A 157 24.13 -9.33 -16.49
C THR A 157 25.24 -10.28 -16.07
N ALA A 158 24.87 -11.37 -15.40
CA ALA A 158 25.72 -12.53 -15.20
C ALA A 158 25.78 -13.32 -16.52
N SER A 159 26.39 -12.71 -17.54
CA SER A 159 26.87 -13.43 -18.71
C SER A 159 28.02 -12.65 -19.35
N MET A 160 29.23 -12.87 -18.85
CA MET A 160 30.45 -12.93 -19.67
C MET A 160 31.55 -13.53 -18.79
N THR A 161 31.53 -14.86 -18.66
CA THR A 161 32.74 -15.62 -18.32
C THR A 161 33.67 -15.52 -19.53
N PRO A 162 34.91 -15.00 -19.41
CA PRO A 162 35.90 -15.23 -20.44
C PRO A 162 36.32 -16.69 -20.35
N ALA A 163 35.91 -17.50 -21.32
CA ALA A 163 36.48 -18.83 -21.50
C ALA A 163 37.94 -18.66 -21.93
N HIS A 164 38.86 -18.90 -21.00
CA HIS A 164 40.21 -19.31 -21.33
C HIS A 164 40.19 -20.77 -21.84
N GLU A 165 41.19 -21.09 -22.66
CA GLU A 165 41.65 -22.40 -23.13
C GLU A 165 41.01 -22.92 -24.43
N ARG A 166 41.75 -22.78 -25.55
CA ARG A 166 42.83 -23.70 -25.94
C ARG A 166 43.92 -22.98 -26.70
#